data_AF-A0A1F5EBC6-F1
#
_entry.id   AF-A0A1F5EBC6-F1
#
_cell.length_a   1.000
_cell.length_b   1.000
_cell.length_c   1.000
_cell.angle_alpha   90.00
_cell.angle_beta   90.00
_cell.angle_gamma   90.00
#
_symmetry.space_group_name_H-M   'P 1'
#
loop_
_entity.id
_entity.type
_entity.pdbx_description
1 polymer ?
#
loop_
_entity_poly.entity_id
_entity_poly.type
_entity_poly.pdbx_seq_one_letter_code
_entity_poly.pdbx_strand_id
1 'polypeptide(L)' 'MKRRIDCYFAKNQVREIDYRDTELLSRYLTGWGKLKSARETNTSSKYQRQLSVAVKRARFLGLLPLAKR' A
#
# COMPACT_ATOMS: atom_id res chain seq x y z
N MET A 1 -13.66 22.31 -3.62
CA MET A 1 -12.20 22.10 -3.71
C MET A 1 -11.80 21.00 -2.72
N LYS A 2 -11.34 19.83 -3.18
CA LYS A 2 -10.98 18.71 -2.28
C LYS A 2 -9.76 19.11 -1.44
N ARG A 3 -9.83 18.91 -0.11
CA ARG A 3 -8.69 19.08 0.80
C ARG A 3 -7.51 18.25 0.28
N ARG A 4 -6.33 18.86 0.13
CA ARG A 4 -5.11 18.15 -0.24
C ARG A 4 -4.69 17.34 0.99
N ILE A 5 -5.03 16.06 1.00
CA ILE A 5 -4.63 15.15 2.07
C ILE A 5 -3.20 14.70 1.75
N ASP A 6 -2.30 14.95 2.70
CA ASP A 6 -0.89 14.60 2.53
C ASP A 6 -0.68 13.09 2.57
N CYS A 7 0.23 12.62 1.72
CA CYS A 7 0.63 11.23 1.69
C CYS A 7 1.40 10.86 2.97
N TYR A 8 0.92 9.84 3.67
CA TYR A 8 1.55 9.31 4.89
C TYR A 8 3.06 9.05 4.72
N PHE A 9 3.45 8.38 3.63
CA PHE A 9 4.85 8.05 3.36
C PHE A 9 5.71 9.29 3.10
N ALA A 10 5.15 10.30 2.45
CA ALA A 10 5.85 11.57 2.21
C ALA A 10 6.07 12.32 3.53
N LYS A 11 5.05 12.37 4.39
CA LYS A 11 5.11 13.03 5.70
C LYS A 11 6.12 12.38 6.64
N ASN A 12 6.20 11.05 6.62
CA ASN A 12 7.12 10.29 7.48
C ASN A 12 8.49 10.05 6.84
N GLN A 13 8.79 10.70 5.71
CA GLN A 13 10.07 10.59 5.00
C GLN A 13 10.51 9.14 4.72
N VAL A 14 9.55 8.26 4.45
CA VAL A 14 9.80 6.85 4.16
C VAL A 14 10.55 6.75 2.83
N ARG A 15 11.73 6.13 2.84
CA ARG A 15 12.55 5.98 1.62
C ARG A 15 12.07 4.82 0.74
N GLU A 16 11.76 3.69 1.37
CA GLU A 16 11.33 2.47 0.72
C GLU A 16 10.28 1.76 1.57
N ILE A 17 9.35 1.08 0.91
CA ILE A 17 8.28 0.30 1.54
C ILE A 17 8.65 -1.16 1.43
N ASP A 18 8.94 -1.79 2.56
CA ASP A 18 9.34 -3.20 2.60
C ASP A 18 8.13 -4.12 2.44
N TYR A 19 8.34 -5.28 1.80
CA TYR A 19 7.34 -6.35 1.72
C TYR A 19 7.19 -7.14 3.03
N ARG A 20 8.19 -7.03 3.92
CA ARG A 20 8.22 -7.69 5.23
C ARG A 20 7.28 -7.02 6.25
N ASP A 21 6.96 -5.75 6.05
CA ASP A 21 6.08 -4.97 6.93
C ASP A 21 4.59 -5.29 6.67
N THR A 22 4.18 -6.52 6.97
CA THR A 22 2.81 -7.00 6.71
C THR A 22 1.75 -6.15 7.40
N GLU A 23 2.03 -5.65 8.60
CA GLU A 23 1.12 -4.80 9.35
C GLU A 23 0.84 -3.49 8.62
N LEU A 24 1.89 -2.83 8.11
CA LEU A 24 1.76 -1.63 7.29
C LEU A 24 0.98 -1.93 6.01
N LEU A 25 1.38 -2.96 5.28
CA LEU A 25 0.79 -3.31 3.98
C LEU A 25 -0.69 -3.70 4.10
N SER A 26 -1.06 -4.40 5.17
CA SER A 26 -2.45 -4.81 5.44
C SER A 26 -3.41 -3.62 5.51
N ARG A 27 -2.98 -2.46 6.03
CA ARG A 27 -3.79 -1.24 6.11
C ARG A 27 -4.17 -0.71 4.72
N TYR A 28 -3.33 -0.98 3.73
CA TYR A 28 -3.53 -0.60 2.32
C TYR A 28 -4.31 -1.66 1.52
N LEU A 29 -4.70 -2.78 2.14
CA LEU A 29 -5.60 -3.75 1.52
C LEU A 29 -7.06 -3.47 1.88
N THR A 30 -7.98 -3.89 1.00
CA THR A 30 -9.41 -4.01 1.29
C THR A 30 -9.67 -5.28 2.10
N GLY A 31 -10.86 -5.41 2.69
CA GLY A 31 -11.25 -6.64 3.41
C GLY A 31 -11.21 -7.91 2.54
N TRP A 32 -11.27 -7.76 1.22
CA TRP A 32 -11.17 -8.85 0.24
C TRP A 32 -9.73 -9.15 -0.19
N GLY A 33 -8.74 -8.46 0.38
CA GLY A 33 -7.34 -8.60 0.03
C GLY A 33 -6.94 -7.89 -1.27
N LYS A 34 -7.79 -7.04 -1.88
CA LYS A 34 -7.43 -6.19 -3.04
C LYS A 34 -6.62 -4.98 -2.56
N LEU A 35 -5.67 -4.48 -3.35
CA LEU A 35 -4.92 -3.27 -2.99
C LEU A 35 -5.82 -2.05 -3.18
N LYS A 36 -5.92 -1.18 -2.16
CA LYS A 36 -6.68 0.07 -2.25
C LYS A 36 -6.09 1.01 -3.30
N SER A 37 -6.95 1.79 -3.92
CA SER A 37 -6.53 2.74 -4.96
C SER A 37 -5.81 3.94 -4.35
N ALA A 38 -4.93 4.60 -5.12
CA ALA A 38 -4.23 5.80 -4.66
C ALA A 38 -5.18 6.94 -4.24
N ARG A 39 -6.40 6.96 -4.79
CA ARG A 39 -7.44 7.93 -4.44
C ARG A 39 -8.03 7.69 -3.05
N GLU A 40 -8.11 6.44 -2.61
CA GLU A 40 -8.61 6.08 -1.28
C GLU A 40 -7.52 6.24 -0.22
N THR A 41 -6.27 5.90 -0.56
CA THR A 41 -5.13 5.91 0.36
C THR A 41 -4.41 7.25 0.42
N ASN A 42 -4.73 8.18 -0.49
CA ASN A 42 -4.05 9.48 -0.66
C ASN A 42 -2.52 9.33 -0.81
N THR A 43 -2.08 8.23 -1.42
CA THR A 43 -0.67 7.94 -1.65
C THR A 43 -0.19 8.57 -2.95
N SER A 44 1.01 9.16 -2.94
CA SER A 44 1.63 9.65 -4.18
C SER A 44 1.91 8.50 -5.14
N SER A 45 1.87 8.75 -6.44
CA SER A 45 2.13 7.76 -7.50
C SER A 45 3.45 6.99 -7.31
N LYS A 46 4.49 7.64 -6.77
CA LYS A 46 5.77 7.01 -6.44
C LYS A 46 5.60 5.91 -5.38
N TYR A 47 4.97 6.25 -4.26
CA TYR A 47 4.74 5.31 -3.16
C TYR A 47 3.69 4.25 -3.52
N GLN A 48 2.69 4.58 -4.34
CA GLN A 48 1.72 3.60 -4.81
C GLN A 48 2.38 2.50 -5.67
N ARG A 49 3.37 2.86 -6.49
CA ARG A 49 4.16 1.87 -7.26
C ARG A 49 4.97 0.99 -6.32
N GLN A 50 5.64 1.57 -5.33
CA GLN A 50 6.39 0.81 -4.32
C GLN A 50 5.47 -0.14 -3.52
N LEU A 51 4.32 0.34 -3.05
CA LEU A 51 3.29 -0.48 -2.39
C LEU A 51 2.85 -1.65 -3.27
N SER A 52 2.60 -1.41 -4.56
CA SER A 52 2.20 -2.48 -5.47
C SER A 52 3.26 -3.57 -5.59
N VAL A 53 4.54 -3.20 -5.68
CA VAL A 53 5.66 -4.14 -5.72
C VAL A 53 5.79 -4.90 -4.39
N ALA A 54 5.77 -4.18 -3.27
CA ALA A 54 5.88 -4.78 -1.94
C ALA A 54 4.74 -5.78 -1.67
N VAL A 55 3.49 -5.40 -1.97
CA VAL A 55 2.33 -6.29 -1.81
C VAL A 55 2.40 -7.50 -2.73
N LYS A 56 2.88 -7.35 -3.98
CA LYS A 56 3.07 -8.50 -4.88
C LYS A 56 4.12 -9.47 -4.33
N ARG A 57 5.25 -8.96 -3.83
CA ARG A 57 6.30 -9.77 -3.19
C ARG A 57 5.78 -10.49 -1.94
N ALA A 58 5.09 -9.77 -1.06
CA ALA A 58 4.49 -10.32 0.15
C ALA A 58 3.46 -11.42 -0.16
N ARG A 59 2.62 -11.24 -1.19
CA ARG A 59 1.68 -12.27 -1.65
C ARG A 59 2.37 -13.52 -2.19
N PHE A 60 3.45 -13.35 -2.96
CA PHE A 60 4.22 -14.47 -3.50
C PHE A 60 4.86 -15.32 -2.39
N LEU A 61 5.27 -14.66 -1.29
CA LEU A 61 5.83 -15.32 -0.11
C LEU A 61 4.76 -15.85 0.88
N GLY A 62 3.47 -15.68 0.58
CA GLY A 62 2.39 -16.11 1.48
C GLY A 62 2.19 -15.24 2.72
N LEU A 63 2.85 -14.08 2.81
CA LEU A 63 2.75 -13.14 3.94
C LEU A 63 1.44 -12.33 3.93
N LEU A 64 0.82 -12.16 2.76
CA LEU A 64 -0.44 -11.45 2.58
C LEU A 64 -1.42 -12.28 1.74
N PRO A 65 -2.74 -12.16 1.99
CA PRO A 65 -3.74 -12.89 1.23
C PRO A 65 -3.78 -12.44 -0.24
N LEU A 66 -3.99 -13.42 -1.12
CA LEU A 66 -4.38 -13.14 -2.49
C LEU A 66 -5.78 -12.54 -2.52
N ALA A 67 -6.00 -11.61 -3.44
CA ALA A 67 -7.32 -11.02 -3.65
C ALA A 67 -8.30 -12.12 -4.07
N LYS A 68 -9.42 -12.24 -3.33
CA LYS A 68 -10.54 -13.08 -3.77
C LYS A 68 -11.15 -12.44 -5.03
N ARG A 69 -11.56 -13.29 -5.97
CA ARG A 69 -12.09 -12.86 -7.28
C ARG A 69 -13.37 -12.07 -7.06
#